data_AF-A0A6J5WKF0-F1
#
_entry.id   AF-A0A6J5WKF0-F1
#
_cell.length_a   1.000
_cell.length_b   1.000
_cell.length_c   1.000
_cell.angle_alpha   90.00
_cell.angle_beta   90.00
_cell.angle_gamma   90.00
#
_symmetry.space_group_name_H-M   'P 1'
#
loop_
_entity.id
_entity.type
_entity.pdbx_description
1 polymer ?
#
loop_
_entity_poly.entity_id
_entity_poly.type
_entity_poly.pdbx_seq_one_letter_code
_entity_poly.pdbx_strand_id
1 'polypeptide(L)'
;MEASVEREQILNAPVVIGHQDKELLYLFIYNHVPSLQEEHIIGRTDVEIFTGAGVKESQDFKEVLEKWLPAKRTITYETPLFGSKTFLIHVEPVFSKA
;
A
#
# COMPACT_ATOMS: atom_id res chain seq x y z
N MET A 1 8.50 -9.91 22.97
CA MET A 1 8.79 -11.25 22.42
C MET A 1 7.74 -11.66 21.40
N GLU A 2 6.44 -11.52 21.66
CA GLU A 2 5.39 -11.79 20.66
C GLU A 2 5.38 -10.78 19.51
N ALA A 3 5.39 -9.47 19.81
CA ALA A 3 5.44 -8.43 18.76
C ALA A 3 6.69 -8.52 17.84
N SER A 4 7.80 -9.08 18.32
CA SER A 4 9.00 -9.33 17.50
C SER A 4 8.83 -10.50 16.56
N VAL A 5 8.09 -11.55 16.97
CA VAL A 5 7.77 -12.71 16.12
C VAL A 5 6.75 -12.34 15.06
N GLU A 6 5.71 -11.57 15.41
CA GLU A 6 4.71 -11.08 14.44
C GLU A 6 5.35 -10.17 13.38
N ARG A 7 6.27 -9.29 13.79
CA ARG A 7 7.04 -8.46 12.87
C ARG A 7 7.89 -9.31 11.92
N GLU A 8 8.58 -10.33 12.44
CA GLU A 8 9.39 -11.24 11.62
C GLU A 8 8.55 -12.04 10.61
N GLN A 9 7.34 -12.46 10.99
CA GLN A 9 6.40 -13.11 10.09
C GLN A 9 5.95 -12.18 8.95
N ILE A 10 5.64 -10.91 9.27
CA ILE A 10 5.28 -9.91 8.26
C ILE A 10 6.44 -9.69 7.29
N LEU A 11 7.67 -9.51 7.78
CA LEU A 11 8.83 -9.20 6.94
C LEU A 11 9.22 -10.33 5.97
N ASN A 12 8.82 -11.57 6.24
CA ASN A 12 9.06 -12.72 5.37
C ASN A 12 7.84 -13.13 4.54
N ALA A 13 6.68 -12.49 4.75
CA ALA A 13 5.47 -12.80 4.02
C ALA A 13 5.51 -12.22 2.58
N PRO A 14 4.91 -12.89 1.59
CA PRO A 14 4.84 -12.40 0.21
C PRO A 14 3.74 -11.33 0.05
N VAL A 15 3.63 -10.41 1.01
CA VAL A 15 2.65 -9.32 1.04
C VAL A 15 3.35 -7.98 1.18
N VAL A 16 2.89 -6.97 0.46
CA VAL A 16 3.25 -5.57 0.72
C VAL A 16 2.23 -5.01 1.69
N ILE A 17 2.68 -4.42 2.79
CA ILE A 17 1.79 -3.76 3.75
C ILE A 17 2.14 -2.29 3.78
N GLY A 18 1.22 -1.44 3.35
CA GLY A 18 1.35 0.01 3.44
C GLY A 18 0.25 0.60 4.31
N HIS A 19 0.58 1.63 5.06
CA HIS A 19 -0.40 2.44 5.77
C HIS A 19 -0.27 3.88 5.34
N GLN A 20 -1.41 4.50 5.06
CA GLN A 20 -1.50 5.87 4.61
C GLN A 20 -2.40 6.66 5.57
N ASP A 21 -2.10 7.95 5.72
CA ASP A 21 -2.99 8.85 6.45
C ASP A 21 -4.22 9.27 5.61
N LYS A 22 -5.03 10.17 6.16
CA LYS A 22 -6.24 10.70 5.50
C LYS A 22 -5.95 11.49 4.22
N GLU A 23 -4.71 11.95 4.02
CA GLU A 23 -4.24 12.64 2.81
C GLU A 23 -3.55 11.66 1.84
N LEU A 24 -3.64 10.35 2.14
CA LEU A 24 -3.06 9.25 1.39
C LEU A 24 -1.53 9.24 1.39
N LEU A 25 -0.90 9.91 2.36
CA LEU A 25 0.56 9.93 2.52
C LEU A 25 1.00 8.67 3.27
N TYR A 26 1.97 7.94 2.72
CA TYR A 26 2.51 6.75 3.38
C TYR A 26 3.19 7.10 4.72
N LEU A 27 2.74 6.46 5.80
CA LEU A 27 3.36 6.55 7.13
C LEU A 27 4.33 5.40 7.38
N PHE A 28 4.04 4.22 6.84
CA PHE A 28 4.96 3.09 6.82
C PHE A 28 4.68 2.17 5.63
N ILE A 29 5.69 1.40 5.25
CA ILE A 29 5.56 0.33 4.27
C ILE A 29 6.50 -0.83 4.59
N TYR A 30 6.00 -2.06 4.46
CA TYR A 30 6.79 -3.30 4.59
C TYR A 30 6.82 -4.05 3.27
N ASN A 31 7.95 -4.72 3.01
CA ASN A 31 8.19 -5.59 1.85
C ASN A 31 7.94 -4.91 0.50
N HIS A 32 8.20 -3.59 0.42
CA HIS A 32 8.19 -2.86 -0.84
C HIS A 32 9.23 -3.44 -1.82
N VAL A 33 9.10 -3.09 -3.10
CA VAL A 33 10.04 -3.57 -4.12
C VAL A 33 11.48 -3.11 -3.77
N PRO A 34 12.49 -4.00 -3.77
CA PRO A 34 13.84 -3.64 -3.30
C PRO A 34 14.50 -2.46 -4.01
N SER A 35 14.10 -2.16 -5.24
CA SER A 35 14.60 -1.04 -6.04
C SER A 35 14.06 0.32 -5.58
N LEU A 36 13.01 0.36 -4.77
CA LEU A 36 12.36 1.60 -4.31
C LEU A 36 12.71 1.83 -2.84
N GLN A 37 13.59 2.77 -2.54
CA GLN A 37 13.98 3.05 -1.16
C GLN A 37 12.86 3.74 -0.37
N GLU A 38 12.81 3.51 0.95
CA GLU A 38 11.78 4.03 1.85
C GLU A 38 11.67 5.56 1.82
N GLU A 39 12.78 6.28 1.67
CA GLU A 39 12.80 7.75 1.61
C GLU A 39 12.08 8.32 0.38
N HIS A 40 11.88 7.48 -0.65
CA HIS A 40 11.10 7.83 -1.84
C HIS A 40 9.62 7.43 -1.72
N ILE A 41 9.19 6.88 -0.58
CA ILE A 41 7.82 6.40 -0.33
C ILE A 41 7.17 7.20 0.80
N ILE A 42 7.86 7.31 1.94
CA ILE A 42 7.28 7.92 3.15
C ILE A 42 6.95 9.40 2.91
N GLY A 43 5.76 9.81 3.34
CA GLY A 43 5.25 11.16 3.14
C GLY A 43 4.80 11.49 1.72
N ARG A 44 4.61 10.48 0.86
CA ARG A 44 4.15 10.64 -0.53
C ARG A 44 2.90 9.79 -0.79
N THR A 45 2.17 10.13 -1.85
CA THR A 45 1.01 9.39 -2.35
C THR A 45 1.39 8.39 -3.44
N ASP A 46 0.50 7.42 -3.75
CA ASP A 46 0.70 6.45 -4.83
C ASP A 46 1.02 7.13 -6.17
N VAL A 47 0.33 8.24 -6.49
CA VAL A 47 0.47 8.97 -7.75
C VAL A 47 1.78 9.77 -7.86
N GLU A 48 2.42 10.08 -6.73
CA GLU A 48 3.74 10.72 -6.70
C GLU A 48 4.89 9.72 -6.82
N ILE A 49 4.64 8.46 -6.43
CA ILE A 49 5.65 7.41 -6.39
C ILE A 49 5.62 6.58 -7.68
N PHE A 50 4.43 6.27 -8.18
CA PHE A 50 4.22 5.34 -9.29
C PHE A 50 3.53 6.03 -10.47
N THR A 51 3.71 5.45 -11.67
CA THR A 51 3.00 5.84 -12.88
C THR A 51 2.34 4.63 -13.52
N GLY A 52 1.27 4.84 -14.30
CA GLY A 52 0.55 3.79 -15.03
C GLY A 52 -0.92 3.64 -14.63
N ALA A 53 -1.68 2.89 -15.43
CA ALA A 53 -3.14 2.77 -15.28
C ALA A 53 -3.55 2.16 -13.92
N GLY A 54 -2.83 1.14 -13.45
CA GLY A 54 -3.07 0.52 -12.13
C GLY A 54 -2.89 1.48 -10.96
N VAL A 55 -2.07 2.53 -11.09
CA VAL A 55 -1.88 3.55 -10.05
C VAL A 55 -3.14 4.39 -9.89
N LYS A 56 -3.74 4.81 -11.01
CA LYS A 56 -5.01 5.53 -10.98
C LYS A 56 -6.12 4.66 -10.41
N GLU A 57 -6.18 3.38 -10.80
CA GLU A 57 -7.17 2.45 -10.26
C GLU A 57 -7.00 2.24 -8.74
N SER A 58 -5.76 2.13 -8.25
CA SER A 58 -5.44 2.05 -6.81
C SER A 58 -5.87 3.31 -6.07
N GLN A 59 -5.60 4.48 -6.64
CA GLN A 59 -5.99 5.78 -6.09
C GLN A 59 -7.51 5.91 -6.01
N ASP A 60 -8.23 5.59 -7.09
CA ASP A 60 -9.70 5.62 -7.14
C ASP A 60 -10.30 4.59 -6.16
N PHE A 61 -9.63 3.46 -5.94
CA PHE A 61 -10.06 2.44 -4.98
C PHE A 61 -10.04 2.93 -3.52
N LYS A 62 -9.39 4.06 -3.23
CA LYS A 62 -9.49 4.72 -1.92
C LYS A 62 -10.89 5.27 -1.62
N GLU A 63 -11.88 5.10 -2.52
CA GLU A 63 -13.33 5.24 -2.24
C GLU A 63 -13.82 4.52 -0.97
N VAL A 64 -13.07 3.52 -0.49
CA VAL A 64 -13.31 2.88 0.82
C VAL A 64 -13.28 3.86 1.99
N LEU A 65 -12.58 4.98 1.87
CA LEU A 65 -12.56 6.06 2.86
C LEU A 65 -13.88 6.83 2.87
N GLU A 66 -14.52 7.01 1.72
CA GLU A 66 -15.83 7.66 1.62
C GLU A 66 -16.94 6.74 2.13
N LYS A 67 -16.86 5.46 1.76
CA LYS A 67 -17.86 4.43 2.13
C LYS A 67 -17.68 3.91 3.56
N TRP A 68 -16.51 4.11 4.17
CA TRP A 68 -16.13 3.53 5.46
C TRP A 68 -16.30 2.01 5.54
N LEU A 69 -16.11 1.32 4.41
CA LEU A 69 -16.26 -0.12 4.30
C LEU A 69 -14.98 -0.73 3.73
N PRO A 70 -14.42 -1.77 4.36
CA PRO A 70 -13.28 -2.48 3.79
C PRO A 70 -13.68 -3.11 2.47
N ALA A 71 -12.74 -3.16 1.54
CA ALA A 71 -12.95 -3.77 0.23
C ALA A 71 -11.69 -4.46 -0.27
N LYS A 72 -11.88 -5.32 -1.26
CA LYS A 72 -10.79 -5.99 -1.99
C LYS A 72 -10.95 -5.81 -3.49
N ARG A 73 -9.84 -5.63 -4.22
CA ARG A 73 -9.80 -5.50 -5.67
C ARG A 73 -8.52 -6.09 -6.24
N THR A 74 -8.62 -6.74 -7.40
CA THR A 74 -7.45 -7.16 -8.17
C THR A 74 -7.04 -6.02 -9.09
N ILE A 75 -5.82 -5.54 -8.97
CA ILE A 75 -5.30 -4.41 -9.76
C ILE A 75 -3.99 -4.82 -10.42
N THR A 76 -3.84 -4.53 -11.70
CA THR A 76 -2.59 -4.72 -12.44
C THR A 76 -1.84 -3.41 -12.55
N TYR A 77 -0.63 -3.38 -11.99
CA TYR A 77 0.28 -2.26 -12.09
C TYR A 77 1.24 -2.49 -13.25
N GLU A 78 1.43 -1.45 -14.06
CA GLU A 78 2.39 -1.44 -15.15
C GLU A 78 3.33 -0.27 -14.92
N THR A 79 4.43 -0.55 -14.20
CA THR A 79 5.39 0.50 -13.79
C THR A 79 6.79 0.19 -14.29
N PRO A 80 7.65 1.20 -14.51
CA PRO A 80 9.06 0.97 -14.80
C PRO A 80 9.83 0.25 -13.68
N LEU A 81 9.33 0.29 -12.43
CA LEU A 81 10.04 -0.24 -11.25
C LEU A 81 10.02 -1.76 -11.15
N PHE A 82 8.93 -2.39 -11.59
CA PHE A 82 8.74 -3.84 -11.47
C PHE A 82 7.99 -4.47 -12.64
N GLY A 83 7.80 -3.74 -13.75
CA GLY A 83 7.08 -4.21 -14.92
C GLY A 83 5.58 -4.38 -14.67
N SER A 84 4.97 -5.31 -15.39
CA SER A 84 3.57 -5.67 -15.20
C SER A 84 3.43 -6.66 -14.04
N LYS A 85 2.68 -6.27 -13.01
CA LYS A 85 2.41 -7.13 -11.84
C LYS A 85 1.00 -6.92 -11.33
N THR A 86 0.30 -8.03 -11.09
CA THR A 86 -1.06 -8.03 -10.55
C THR A 86 -1.04 -8.28 -9.04
N PHE A 87 -1.76 -7.45 -8.31
CA PHE A 87 -1.93 -7.55 -6.87
C PHE A 87 -3.41 -7.75 -6.53
N LEU A 88 -3.69 -8.61 -5.55
CA LEU A 88 -4.94 -8.57 -4.82
C LEU A 88 -4.78 -7.58 -3.67
N ILE A 89 -5.41 -6.42 -3.78
CA ILE A 89 -5.32 -5.34 -2.81
C ILE A 89 -6.53 -5.41 -1.90
N HIS A 90 -6.28 -5.44 -0.59
CA HIS A 90 -7.28 -5.25 0.45
C HIS A 90 -7.02 -3.91 1.12
N VAL A 91 -8.06 -3.07 1.24
CA VAL A 91 -7.95 -1.79 1.95
C VAL A 91 -9.00 -1.76 3.05
N GLU A 92 -8.55 -1.43 4.25
CA GLU A 92 -9.39 -1.27 5.43
C GLU A 92 -9.23 0.15 5.97
N PRO A 93 -10.30 0.96 6.05
CA PRO A 93 -10.25 2.23 6.74
C PRO A 93 -10.04 1.99 8.24
N VAL A 94 -8.92 2.45 8.78
CA VAL A 94 -8.57 2.25 10.20
C VAL A 94 -9.03 3.45 11.03
N PHE A 95 -9.81 3.20 12.07
CA PHE A 95 -10.15 4.22 13.07
C PHE A 95 -9.08 4.25 14.16
N SER A 96 -8.46 5.42 14.36
CA SER A 96 -7.86 5.70 15.67
C SER A 96 -8.99 5.96 16.65
N LYS A 97 -9.21 5.05 17.61
CA LYS A 97 -9.87 5.45 18.85
C LYS A 97 -8.87 6.33 19.60
N ALA A 98 -9.10 7.63 19.57
CA ALA A 98 -8.47 8.56 20.51
C ALA A 98 -8.74 8.11 21.96
#